data_AF-A0A380ZGC3-F1
#
_entry.id   AF-A0A380ZGC3-F1
#
_cell.length_a   1.000
_cell.length_b   1.000
_cell.length_c   1.000
_cell.angle_alpha   90.00
_cell.angle_beta   90.00
_cell.angle_gamma   90.00
#
_symmetry.space_group_name_H-M   'P 1'
#
loop_
_entity.id
_entity.type
_entity.pdbx_description
1 polymer ?
#
loop_
_entity_poly.entity_id
_entity_poly.type
_entity_poly.pdbx_seq_one_letter_code
_entity_poly.pdbx_strand_id
1 'polypeptide(L)'
;MVRDELSGFLANLERREYQTDRAFYLTAFNGDDQFTYDRIGRGTIFIPHVTLSIIGGIQPSRILPFIRNVLYGKGNDGFLQRFQMLVWPDDTKNWKWVDRPPNQEAWESYQGAFRSLSGKPLCSPEHPLVMRFSAEAQEMFREWMQKIFKEAKENNLSESLQAHVLKMPKTIVSLALIFELTEGGRFEIGLYAITTALRWSNYLLSHAKRLYAAHDTLTAERAKLIVERCDHLPDVITARDIHQRGWRSLKDNQAIKQALELLCRCKYIREISGDNSSQGGRPTIRYKWHPLVKNNSIKQ
;
A
#
# COMPACT_ATOMS: atom_id res chain seq x y z
N MET A 1 5.71 -17.71 -0.68
CA MET A 1 6.96 -16.95 -0.74
C MET A 1 7.14 -16.17 0.56
N VAL A 2 8.28 -16.35 1.24
CA VAL A 2 8.65 -15.57 2.43
C VAL A 2 9.95 -14.84 2.12
N ARG A 3 9.98 -13.52 2.29
CA ARG A 3 11.17 -12.69 2.14
C ARG A 3 11.16 -11.57 3.17
N ASP A 4 12.30 -11.28 3.77
CA ASP A 4 12.39 -10.16 4.73
C ASP A 4 12.08 -8.81 4.05
N GLU A 5 12.55 -8.63 2.81
CA GLU A 5 12.39 -7.39 2.04
C GLU A 5 11.81 -7.67 0.64
N LEU A 6 10.67 -7.04 0.33
CA LEU A 6 9.91 -7.22 -0.92
C LEU A 6 10.24 -6.18 -2.00
N SER A 7 11.02 -5.15 -1.73
CA SER A 7 11.33 -4.10 -2.72
C SER A 7 11.94 -4.63 -4.02
N GLY A 8 12.88 -5.58 -3.94
CA GLY A 8 13.46 -6.22 -5.13
C GLY A 8 12.44 -7.05 -5.92
N PHE A 9 11.50 -7.70 -5.22
CA PHE A 9 10.41 -8.44 -5.85
C PHE A 9 9.48 -7.49 -6.62
N LEU A 10 9.02 -6.40 -5.98
CA LEU A 10 8.18 -5.40 -6.64
C LEU A 10 8.89 -4.72 -7.81
N ALA A 11 10.18 -4.39 -7.66
CA ALA A 11 10.96 -3.75 -8.71
C ALA A 11 11.07 -4.62 -9.97
N ASN A 12 11.19 -5.94 -9.81
CA ASN A 12 11.21 -6.86 -10.95
C ASN A 12 9.88 -6.87 -11.70
N LEU A 13 8.75 -6.86 -10.97
CA LEU A 13 7.41 -6.87 -11.58
C LEU A 13 7.04 -5.59 -12.35
N GLU A 14 7.79 -4.50 -12.19
CA GLU A 14 7.60 -3.28 -12.99
C GLU A 14 8.33 -3.33 -14.35
N ARG A 15 9.24 -4.29 -14.55
CA ARG A 15 10.02 -4.37 -15.81
C ARG A 15 9.17 -5.03 -16.90
N ARG A 16 9.44 -4.68 -18.17
CA ARG A 16 8.64 -5.14 -19.31
C ARG A 16 8.79 -6.63 -19.57
N GLU A 17 9.95 -7.20 -19.26
CA GLU A 17 10.23 -8.62 -19.41
C GLU A 17 9.48 -9.51 -18.40
N TYR A 18 8.95 -8.95 -17.30
CA TYR A 18 8.25 -9.69 -16.24
C TYR A 18 6.72 -9.45 -16.25
N GLN A 19 6.14 -8.99 -17.36
CA GLN A 19 4.68 -8.76 -17.45
C GLN A 19 3.87 -10.05 -17.32
N THR A 20 4.38 -11.17 -17.84
CA THR A 20 3.74 -12.50 -17.66
C THR A 20 3.72 -12.91 -16.18
N ASP A 21 4.82 -12.65 -15.45
CA ASP A 21 4.88 -12.94 -14.01
C ASP A 21 3.92 -12.03 -13.23
N ARG A 22 3.84 -10.74 -13.60
CA ARG A 22 2.86 -9.83 -13.01
C ARG A 22 1.42 -10.33 -13.20
N ALA A 23 1.08 -10.80 -14.40
CA ALA A 23 -0.22 -11.42 -14.66
C ALA A 23 -0.46 -12.66 -13.79
N PHE A 24 0.55 -13.53 -13.63
CA PHE A 24 0.47 -14.68 -12.73
C PHE A 24 0.11 -14.29 -11.29
N TYR A 25 0.78 -13.28 -10.72
CA TYR A 25 0.48 -12.83 -9.36
C TYR A 25 -0.90 -12.14 -9.24
N LEU A 26 -1.37 -11.48 -10.29
CA LEU A 26 -2.73 -10.92 -10.33
C LEU A 26 -3.79 -12.03 -10.30
N THR A 27 -3.56 -13.11 -11.06
CA THR A 27 -4.41 -14.32 -11.08
C THR A 27 -4.37 -15.05 -9.74
N ALA A 28 -3.19 -15.16 -9.11
CA ALA A 28 -3.01 -15.82 -7.83
C ALA A 28 -3.88 -15.24 -6.69
N PHE A 29 -4.28 -13.97 -6.80
CA PHE A 29 -5.20 -13.37 -5.84
C PHE A 29 -6.60 -14.01 -5.87
N ASN A 30 -7.05 -14.54 -7.02
CA ASN A 30 -8.34 -15.19 -7.16
C ASN A 30 -8.37 -16.57 -6.47
N GLY A 31 -7.26 -17.30 -6.46
CA GLY A 31 -7.09 -18.51 -5.65
C GLY A 31 -7.78 -19.76 -6.21
N ASP A 32 -8.66 -19.61 -7.19
CA ASP A 32 -9.38 -20.67 -7.91
C ASP A 32 -9.11 -20.65 -9.42
N ASP A 33 -8.56 -19.56 -9.95
CA ASP A 33 -8.20 -19.43 -11.35
C ASP A 33 -7.02 -20.30 -11.78
N GLN A 34 -7.06 -20.74 -13.03
CA GLN A 34 -5.98 -21.45 -13.71
C GLN A 34 -4.96 -20.50 -14.34
N PHE A 35 -3.73 -20.97 -14.53
CA PHE A 35 -2.69 -20.23 -15.25
C PHE A 35 -1.78 -21.16 -16.04
N THR A 36 -1.43 -20.74 -17.25
CA THR A 36 -0.57 -21.51 -18.17
C THR A 36 0.71 -20.73 -18.46
N TYR A 37 1.85 -21.35 -18.19
CA TYR A 37 3.15 -20.85 -18.59
C TYR A 37 3.63 -21.62 -19.82
N ASP A 38 3.77 -20.93 -20.95
CA ASP A 38 4.45 -21.48 -22.12
C ASP A 38 5.92 -21.04 -22.13
N ARG A 39 6.85 -22.00 -22.17
CA ARG A 39 8.29 -21.74 -22.11
C ARG A 39 8.97 -22.32 -23.33
N ILE A 40 9.65 -21.45 -24.10
CA ILE A 40 10.45 -21.84 -25.26
C ILE A 40 11.46 -22.93 -24.84
N GLY A 41 11.33 -24.12 -25.44
CA GLY A 41 12.22 -25.27 -25.21
C GLY A 41 12.02 -26.04 -23.90
N ARG A 42 11.11 -25.63 -23.01
CA ARG A 42 10.81 -26.34 -21.74
C ARG A 42 9.36 -26.84 -21.63
N GLY A 43 8.57 -26.63 -22.68
CA GLY A 43 7.17 -27.04 -22.75
C GLY A 43 6.24 -26.14 -21.95
N THR A 44 4.99 -26.58 -21.87
CA THR A 44 3.89 -25.85 -21.23
C THR A 44 3.67 -26.36 -19.81
N ILE A 45 3.60 -25.45 -18.84
CA ILE A 45 3.23 -25.73 -17.45
C ILE A 45 1.80 -25.24 -17.24
N PHE A 46 0.89 -26.15 -16.91
CA PHE A 46 -0.48 -25.84 -16.55
C PHE A 46 -0.67 -25.91 -15.04
N ILE A 47 -1.23 -24.85 -14.46
CA ILE A 47 -1.55 -24.76 -13.03
C ILE A 47 -3.09 -24.64 -12.93
N PRO A 48 -3.79 -25.66 -12.41
CA PRO A 48 -5.26 -25.66 -12.37
C PRO A 48 -5.83 -24.63 -11.38
N HIS A 49 -5.16 -24.42 -10.25
CA HIS A 49 -5.56 -23.45 -9.23
C HIS A 49 -4.33 -22.71 -8.70
N VAL A 50 -4.21 -21.43 -9.03
CA VAL A 50 -3.09 -20.60 -8.58
C VAL A 50 -3.37 -20.07 -7.18
N THR A 51 -2.72 -20.66 -6.19
CA THR A 51 -2.74 -20.18 -4.80
C THR A 51 -1.33 -19.82 -4.35
N LEU A 52 -1.18 -18.63 -3.77
CA LEU A 52 0.12 -18.15 -3.29
C LEU A 52 -0.03 -17.28 -2.05
N SER A 53 0.73 -17.60 -1.01
CA SER A 53 0.96 -16.70 0.12
C SER A 53 2.26 -15.92 -0.07
N ILE A 54 2.22 -14.59 0.11
CA ILE A 54 3.40 -13.72 0.11
C ILE A 54 3.51 -13.06 1.47
N ILE A 55 4.65 -13.23 2.12
CA ILE A 55 4.95 -12.62 3.42
C ILE A 55 6.28 -11.89 3.32
N GLY A 56 6.31 -10.63 3.73
CA GLY A 56 7.53 -9.85 3.80
C GLY A 56 7.33 -8.39 4.16
N GLY A 57 8.42 -7.74 4.54
CA GLY A 57 8.47 -6.31 4.83
C GLY A 57 8.85 -5.48 3.59
N ILE A 58 8.59 -4.19 3.68
CA ILE A 58 9.13 -3.21 2.74
C ILE A 58 9.28 -1.87 3.45
N GLN A 59 10.43 -1.22 3.23
CA GLN A 59 10.67 0.10 3.78
C GLN A 59 9.72 1.15 3.15
N PRO A 60 9.18 2.10 3.92
CA PRO A 60 8.36 3.21 3.42
C PRO A 60 8.97 3.94 2.21
N SER A 61 10.26 4.26 2.28
CA SER A 61 11.00 4.94 1.20
C SER A 61 11.02 4.16 -0.12
N ARG A 62 10.92 2.82 -0.05
CA ARG A 62 10.96 1.91 -1.19
C ARG A 62 9.59 1.65 -1.79
N ILE A 63 8.51 1.68 -1.01
CA ILE A 63 7.15 1.47 -1.53
C ILE A 63 6.55 2.74 -2.19
N LEU A 64 6.97 3.93 -1.74
CA LEU A 64 6.44 5.21 -2.23
C LEU A 64 6.53 5.43 -3.76
N PRO A 65 7.63 5.09 -4.45
CA PRO A 65 7.68 5.15 -5.90
C PRO A 65 6.63 4.26 -6.59
N PHE A 66 6.34 3.08 -6.04
CA PHE A 66 5.31 2.18 -6.58
C PHE A 66 3.92 2.78 -6.39
N ILE A 67 3.62 3.34 -5.22
CA ILE A 67 2.35 4.02 -4.93
C ILE A 67 2.13 5.16 -5.92
N ARG A 68 3.17 5.95 -6.19
CA ARG A 68 3.11 7.01 -7.20
C ARG A 68 2.77 6.47 -8.59
N ASN A 69 3.40 5.36 -9.01
CA ASN A 69 3.12 4.75 -10.32
C ASN A 69 1.67 4.23 -10.42
N VAL A 70 1.10 3.78 -9.30
CA VAL A 70 -0.31 3.36 -9.20
C VAL A 70 -1.24 4.57 -9.27
N LEU A 71 -0.91 5.69 -8.62
CA LEU A 71 -1.75 6.90 -8.57
C LEU A 71 -1.68 7.75 -9.85
N TYR A 72 -0.51 7.89 -10.47
CA TYR A 72 -0.27 8.86 -11.55
C TYR A 72 0.40 8.26 -12.80
N GLY A 73 0.60 6.95 -12.84
CA GLY A 73 1.41 6.27 -13.85
C GLY A 73 0.74 5.07 -14.50
N LYS A 74 1.56 4.21 -15.12
CA LYS A 74 1.13 2.99 -15.85
C LYS A 74 0.90 1.77 -14.94
N GLY A 75 0.98 1.93 -13.61
CA GLY A 75 0.87 0.84 -12.63
C GLY A 75 -0.54 0.59 -12.10
N ASN A 76 -1.58 1.16 -12.71
CA ASN A 76 -2.96 1.07 -12.26
C ASN A 76 -3.68 -0.21 -12.73
N ASP A 77 -3.06 -1.37 -12.54
CA ASP A 77 -3.63 -2.68 -12.89
C ASP A 77 -4.23 -3.42 -11.67
N GLY A 78 -4.22 -2.75 -10.51
CA GLY A 78 -4.77 -3.29 -9.28
C GLY A 78 -3.82 -4.23 -8.53
N PHE A 79 -2.53 -4.32 -8.88
CA PHE A 79 -1.60 -5.22 -8.19
C PHE A 79 -1.43 -4.86 -6.70
N LEU A 80 -1.13 -3.60 -6.39
CA LEU A 80 -0.99 -3.14 -5.01
C LEU A 80 -2.30 -3.31 -4.21
N GLN A 81 -3.44 -3.10 -4.87
CA GLN A 81 -4.78 -3.27 -4.30
C GLN A 81 -5.08 -4.71 -3.90
N ARG A 82 -4.26 -5.70 -4.26
CA ARG A 82 -4.44 -7.10 -3.83
C ARG A 82 -3.69 -7.43 -2.53
N PHE A 83 -2.79 -6.57 -2.07
CA PHE A 83 -2.13 -6.68 -0.76
C PHE A 83 -3.02 -6.14 0.35
N GLN A 84 -4.14 -6.83 0.62
CA GLN A 84 -5.18 -6.42 1.55
C GLN A 84 -4.76 -6.51 3.03
N MET A 85 -3.74 -7.31 3.34
CA MET A 85 -3.18 -7.48 4.68
C MET A 85 -1.99 -6.53 4.96
N LEU A 86 -1.76 -5.53 4.12
CA LEU A 86 -0.67 -4.57 4.31
C LEU A 86 -0.93 -3.71 5.56
N VAL A 87 0.08 -3.63 6.43
CA VAL A 87 0.07 -2.78 7.62
C VAL A 87 1.22 -1.78 7.57
N TRP A 88 0.94 -0.56 8.01
CA TRP A 88 1.92 0.52 8.18
C TRP A 88 1.75 1.11 9.58
N PRO A 89 2.26 0.42 10.61
CA PRO A 89 2.15 0.85 12.01
C PRO A 89 2.96 2.13 12.28
N ASP A 90 2.64 2.80 13.37
CA ASP A 90 3.46 3.91 13.88
C ASP A 90 4.73 3.39 14.55
N ASP A 91 5.80 4.18 14.43
CA ASP A 91 7.03 3.92 15.17
C ASP A 91 6.78 4.09 16.68
N THR A 92 7.21 3.11 17.45
CA THR A 92 7.20 3.18 18.91
C THR A 92 8.25 4.18 19.39
N LYS A 93 7.81 5.43 19.63
CA LYS A 93 8.69 6.52 20.12
C LYS A 93 9.37 6.19 21.46
N ASN A 94 8.72 5.38 22.28
CA ASN A 94 9.22 4.98 23.59
C ASN A 94 9.80 3.57 23.50
N TRP A 95 10.98 3.43 22.90
CA TRP A 95 11.69 2.17 22.93
C TRP A 95 11.94 1.76 24.37
N LYS A 96 11.51 0.54 24.72
CA LYS A 96 11.75 -0.08 26.01
C LYS A 96 12.41 -1.42 25.74
N TRP A 97 13.54 -1.68 26.39
CA TRP A 97 14.10 -3.03 26.43
C TRP A 97 13.13 -3.93 27.20
N VAL A 98 12.55 -4.91 26.53
CA VAL A 98 11.64 -5.89 27.14
C VAL A 98 12.23 -7.26 26.91
N ASP A 99 12.78 -7.85 27.97
CA ASP A 99 13.17 -9.25 28.03
C ASP A 99 12.17 -9.97 28.93
N ARG A 100 11.12 -10.51 28.32
CA ARG A 100 10.08 -11.26 29.02
C ARG A 100 10.01 -12.67 28.46
N PRO A 101 9.77 -13.70 29.29
CA PRO A 101 9.54 -15.04 28.77
C PRO A 101 8.31 -15.05 27.84
N PRO A 102 8.30 -15.96 26.85
CA PRO A 102 7.13 -16.14 25.99
C PRO A 102 5.92 -16.52 26.85
N ASN A 103 4.73 -16.11 26.40
CA ASN A 103 3.50 -16.56 27.05
C ASN A 103 3.25 -18.02 26.65
N GLN A 104 3.45 -18.94 27.60
CA GLN A 104 3.34 -20.37 27.37
C GLN A 104 1.92 -20.80 26.98
N GLU A 105 0.89 -20.26 27.62
CA GLU A 105 -0.51 -20.54 27.30
C GLU A 105 -0.85 -20.09 25.87
N ALA A 106 -0.38 -18.89 25.47
CA ALA A 106 -0.56 -18.41 24.11
C ALA A 106 0.17 -19.28 23.08
N TRP A 107 1.35 -19.80 23.43
CA TRP A 107 2.12 -20.71 22.59
C TRP A 107 1.40 -22.06 22.41
N GLU A 108 0.85 -22.61 23.50
CA GLU A 108 0.09 -23.85 23.48
C GLU A 108 -1.20 -23.72 22.66
N SER A 109 -1.91 -22.58 22.79
CA SER A 109 -3.08 -22.24 21.99
C SER A 109 -2.73 -22.15 20.50
N TYR A 110 -1.65 -21.43 20.16
CA TYR A 110 -1.12 -21.35 18.79
C TYR A 110 -0.84 -22.74 18.22
N GLN A 111 -0.11 -23.60 18.95
CA GLN A 111 0.17 -24.97 18.52
C GLN A 111 -1.11 -25.83 18.43
N GLY A 112 -2.08 -25.59 19.30
CA GLY A 112 -3.39 -26.23 19.31
C GLY A 112 -4.14 -26.00 18.00
N ALA A 113 -4.14 -24.78 17.47
CA ALA A 113 -4.79 -24.44 16.20
C ALA A 113 -4.20 -25.24 15.02
N PHE A 114 -2.87 -25.35 14.92
CA PHE A 114 -2.22 -26.13 13.88
C PHE A 114 -2.50 -27.64 14.01
N ARG A 115 -2.45 -28.17 15.24
CA ARG A 115 -2.78 -29.58 15.49
C ARG A 115 -4.23 -29.89 15.13
N SER A 116 -5.17 -28.99 15.45
CA SER A 116 -6.58 -29.11 15.10
C SER A 116 -6.78 -29.15 13.57
N LEU A 117 -6.14 -28.23 12.83
CA LEU A 117 -6.19 -28.18 11.37
C LEU A 117 -5.54 -29.41 10.71
N SER A 118 -4.40 -29.87 11.24
CA SER A 118 -3.72 -31.06 10.72
C SER A 118 -4.48 -32.36 11.01
N GLY A 119 -5.13 -32.46 12.18
CA GLY A 119 -5.86 -33.65 12.60
C GLY A 119 -7.27 -33.76 12.02
N LYS A 120 -7.81 -32.66 11.49
CA LYS A 120 -9.13 -32.59 10.84
C LYS A 120 -9.00 -31.93 9.46
N PRO A 121 -8.59 -32.69 8.44
CA PRO A 121 -8.38 -32.15 7.09
C PRO A 121 -9.64 -31.46 6.55
N LEU A 122 -9.47 -30.34 5.86
CA LEU A 122 -10.55 -29.51 5.29
C LEU A 122 -11.10 -30.09 3.96
N CYS A 123 -11.19 -31.42 3.88
CA CYS A 123 -11.53 -32.21 2.69
C CYS A 123 -10.43 -32.18 1.59
N SER A 124 -10.77 -32.58 0.36
CA SER A 124 -9.82 -32.71 -0.77
C SER A 124 -9.91 -31.52 -1.73
N PRO A 125 -8.91 -31.29 -2.60
CA PRO A 125 -8.98 -30.26 -3.64
C PRO A 125 -10.21 -30.36 -4.56
N GLU A 126 -10.67 -31.58 -4.85
CA GLU A 126 -11.85 -31.84 -5.70
C GLU A 126 -13.16 -31.58 -4.96
N HIS A 127 -13.16 -31.71 -3.64
CA HIS A 127 -14.32 -31.54 -2.77
C HIS A 127 -13.94 -30.72 -1.54
N PRO A 128 -13.68 -29.41 -1.68
CA PRO A 128 -13.23 -28.59 -0.56
C PRO A 128 -14.35 -28.42 0.47
N LEU A 129 -13.97 -28.21 1.74
CA LEU A 129 -14.92 -27.75 2.74
C LEU A 129 -15.47 -26.38 2.34
N VAL A 130 -16.78 -26.31 2.14
CA VAL A 130 -17.51 -25.06 1.87
C VAL A 130 -18.37 -24.72 3.08
N MET A 131 -18.06 -23.60 3.72
CA MET A 131 -18.83 -23.06 4.85
C MET A 131 -19.63 -21.85 4.40
N ARG A 132 -20.86 -21.74 4.91
CA ARG A 132 -21.72 -20.56 4.73
C ARG A 132 -21.73 -19.74 6.01
N PHE A 133 -22.14 -18.47 5.93
CA PHE A 133 -22.45 -17.70 7.12
C PHE A 133 -23.72 -18.23 7.80
N SER A 134 -23.78 -18.14 9.12
CA SER A 134 -25.06 -18.18 9.85
C SER A 134 -25.96 -17.03 9.38
N ALA A 135 -27.25 -17.09 9.69
CA ALA A 135 -28.20 -16.04 9.29
C ALA A 135 -27.80 -14.66 9.85
N GLU A 136 -27.36 -14.60 11.10
CA GLU A 136 -26.92 -13.37 11.78
C GLU A 136 -25.60 -12.86 11.20
N ALA A 137 -24.64 -13.77 10.95
CA ALA A 137 -23.35 -13.41 10.38
C ALA A 137 -23.49 -12.88 8.94
N GLN A 138 -24.41 -13.46 8.17
CA GLN A 138 -24.72 -13.03 6.82
C GLN A 138 -25.29 -11.59 6.81
N GLU A 139 -26.13 -11.24 7.77
CA GLU A 139 -26.70 -9.90 7.87
C GLU A 139 -25.63 -8.86 8.22
N MET A 140 -24.78 -9.15 9.21
CA MET A 140 -23.65 -8.26 9.54
C MET A 140 -22.72 -8.04 8.35
N PHE A 141 -22.41 -9.11 7.61
CA PHE A 141 -21.61 -8.99 6.40
C PHE A 141 -22.30 -8.14 5.34
N ARG A 142 -23.62 -8.31 5.15
CA ARG A 142 -24.43 -7.52 4.20
C ARG A 142 -24.41 -6.04 4.53
N GLU A 143 -24.67 -5.69 5.79
CA GLU A 143 -24.64 -4.30 6.28
C GLU A 143 -23.27 -3.66 6.06
N TRP A 144 -22.21 -4.37 6.45
CA TRP A 144 -20.84 -3.91 6.23
C TRP A 144 -20.52 -3.73 4.75
N MET A 145 -20.92 -4.68 3.89
CA MET A 145 -20.65 -4.65 2.45
C MET A 145 -21.36 -3.46 1.79
N GLN A 146 -22.63 -3.20 2.15
CA GLN A 146 -23.35 -2.00 1.70
C GLN A 146 -22.65 -0.71 2.11
N LYS A 147 -22.19 -0.62 3.37
CA LYS A 147 -21.45 0.53 3.88
C LYS A 147 -20.16 0.77 3.09
N ILE A 148 -19.30 -0.23 2.92
CA ILE A 148 -18.02 -0.03 2.23
C ILE A 148 -18.19 0.27 0.74
N PHE A 149 -19.22 -0.29 0.08
CA PHE A 149 -19.52 0.05 -1.32
C PHE A 149 -20.07 1.46 -1.47
N LYS A 150 -20.87 1.93 -0.50
CA LYS A 150 -21.33 3.31 -0.46
C LYS A 150 -20.14 4.27 -0.27
N GLU A 151 -19.30 4.01 0.74
CA GLU A 151 -18.08 4.80 0.98
C GLU A 151 -17.13 4.82 -0.22
N ALA A 152 -17.02 3.70 -0.96
CA ALA A 152 -16.21 3.63 -2.17
C ALA A 152 -16.77 4.45 -3.34
N LYS A 153 -18.09 4.66 -3.40
CA LYS A 153 -18.77 5.44 -4.45
C LYS A 153 -18.90 6.92 -4.13
N GLU A 154 -18.82 7.30 -2.86
CA GLU A 154 -18.76 8.70 -2.46
C GLU A 154 -17.45 9.32 -3.00
N ASN A 155 -17.52 10.49 -3.64
CA ASN A 155 -16.42 11.18 -4.37
C ASN A 155 -15.22 11.62 -3.49
N ASN A 156 -15.04 11.03 -2.31
CA ASN A 156 -14.04 11.41 -1.32
C ASN A 156 -12.80 10.52 -1.34
N LEU A 157 -12.79 9.42 -2.11
CA LEU A 157 -11.65 8.50 -2.21
C LEU A 157 -10.98 8.58 -3.59
N SER A 158 -9.66 8.45 -3.64
CA SER A 158 -8.93 8.28 -4.90
C SER A 158 -9.30 6.96 -5.58
N GLU A 159 -9.26 6.91 -6.90
CA GLU A 159 -9.59 5.69 -7.69
C GLU A 159 -8.81 4.46 -7.20
N SER A 160 -7.53 4.65 -6.86
CA SER A 160 -6.68 3.57 -6.34
C SER A 160 -7.15 3.02 -4.99
N LEU A 161 -7.63 3.88 -4.10
CA LEU A 161 -8.18 3.50 -2.81
C LEU A 161 -9.58 2.89 -2.96
N GLN A 162 -10.42 3.42 -3.86
CA GLN A 162 -11.70 2.78 -4.22
C GLN A 162 -11.48 1.34 -4.70
N ALA A 163 -10.53 1.15 -5.62
CA ALA A 163 -10.17 -0.17 -6.14
C ALA A 163 -9.57 -1.11 -5.08
N HIS A 164 -9.00 -0.58 -4.00
CA HIS A 164 -8.55 -1.36 -2.83
C HIS A 164 -9.76 -1.79 -1.98
N VAL A 165 -10.65 -0.85 -1.64
CA VAL A 165 -11.85 -1.10 -0.82
C VAL A 165 -12.75 -2.14 -1.47
N LEU A 166 -12.98 -2.04 -2.78
CA LEU A 166 -13.84 -2.97 -3.52
C LEU A 166 -13.30 -4.41 -3.57
N LYS A 167 -12.01 -4.65 -3.26
CA LYS A 167 -11.41 -5.99 -3.16
C LYS A 167 -11.39 -6.55 -1.74
N MET A 168 -11.65 -5.71 -0.73
CA MET A 168 -11.62 -6.08 0.68
C MET A 168 -12.63 -7.16 1.08
N PRO A 169 -13.86 -7.27 0.50
CA PRO A 169 -14.82 -8.30 0.88
C PRO A 169 -14.23 -9.71 0.89
N LYS A 170 -13.44 -10.05 -0.12
CA LYS A 170 -12.77 -11.35 -0.21
C LYS A 170 -11.87 -11.63 1.00
N THR A 171 -11.10 -10.64 1.43
CA THR A 171 -10.18 -10.76 2.56
C THR A 171 -10.95 -10.93 3.85
N ILE A 172 -12.03 -10.18 4.05
CA ILE A 172 -12.87 -10.27 5.26
C ILE A 172 -13.55 -11.63 5.36
N VAL A 173 -14.12 -12.14 4.27
CA VAL A 173 -14.72 -13.50 4.25
C VAL A 173 -13.65 -14.56 4.54
N SER A 174 -12.45 -14.42 3.96
CA SER A 174 -11.34 -15.35 4.20
C SER A 174 -10.87 -15.32 5.66
N LEU A 175 -10.76 -14.13 6.27
CA LEU A 175 -10.42 -13.98 7.69
C LEU A 175 -11.50 -14.57 8.59
N ALA A 176 -12.78 -14.35 8.28
CA ALA A 176 -13.88 -14.92 9.05
C ALA A 176 -13.82 -16.46 9.01
N LEU A 177 -13.60 -17.05 7.84
CA LEU A 177 -13.37 -18.49 7.72
C LEU A 177 -12.18 -18.95 8.56
N ILE A 178 -11.03 -18.26 8.47
CA ILE A 178 -9.84 -18.63 9.25
C ILE A 178 -10.13 -18.57 10.76
N PHE A 179 -10.80 -17.52 11.26
CA PHE A 179 -11.13 -17.40 12.68
C PHE A 179 -12.09 -18.49 13.14
N GLU A 180 -13.12 -18.81 12.35
CA GLU A 180 -14.03 -19.92 12.66
C GLU A 180 -13.25 -21.25 12.73
N LEU A 181 -12.35 -21.46 11.77
CA LEU A 181 -11.55 -22.68 11.71
C LEU A 181 -10.57 -22.81 12.89
N THR A 182 -9.97 -21.72 13.34
CA THR A 182 -9.04 -21.73 14.49
C THR A 182 -9.75 -21.99 15.81
N GLU A 183 -11.01 -21.59 15.95
CA GLU A 183 -11.85 -21.90 17.11
C GLU A 183 -12.46 -23.32 17.04
N GLY A 184 -12.19 -24.08 15.98
CA GLY A 184 -12.66 -25.45 15.79
C GLY A 184 -14.02 -25.58 15.12
N GLY A 185 -14.66 -24.47 14.74
CA GLY A 185 -15.90 -24.45 13.97
C GLY A 185 -15.71 -24.98 12.54
N ARG A 186 -16.66 -25.79 12.05
CA ARG A 186 -16.58 -26.46 10.72
C ARG A 186 -17.91 -26.55 10.00
N PHE A 187 -18.99 -26.01 10.57
CA PHE A 187 -20.33 -26.11 10.01
C PHE A 187 -20.70 -24.81 9.27
N GLU A 188 -20.79 -23.72 10.01
CA GLU A 188 -21.06 -22.38 9.48
C GLU A 188 -20.11 -21.37 10.12
N ILE A 189 -19.96 -20.20 9.48
CA ILE A 189 -19.21 -19.08 10.02
C ILE A 189 -20.15 -18.27 10.91
N GLY A 190 -19.86 -18.27 12.20
CA GLY A 190 -20.70 -17.67 13.23
C GLY A 190 -20.40 -16.20 13.52
N LEU A 191 -21.14 -15.67 14.49
CA LEU A 191 -21.11 -14.28 14.89
C LEU A 191 -19.73 -13.82 15.39
N TYR A 192 -19.03 -14.67 16.16
CA TYR A 192 -17.71 -14.37 16.69
C TYR A 192 -16.68 -14.15 15.57
N ALA A 193 -16.64 -15.07 14.61
CA ALA A 193 -15.67 -15.06 13.52
C ALA A 193 -15.87 -13.85 12.60
N ILE A 194 -17.11 -13.57 12.18
CA ILE A 194 -17.40 -12.39 11.33
C ILE A 194 -17.13 -11.08 12.08
N THR A 195 -17.51 -10.97 13.35
CA THR A 195 -17.24 -9.76 14.15
C THR A 195 -15.75 -9.49 14.25
N THR A 196 -14.95 -10.53 14.46
CA THR A 196 -13.50 -10.44 14.52
C THR A 196 -12.90 -10.01 13.18
N ALA A 197 -13.35 -10.59 12.07
CA ALA A 197 -12.94 -10.18 10.73
C ALA A 197 -13.33 -8.74 10.39
N LEU A 198 -14.51 -8.28 10.82
CA LEU A 198 -14.96 -6.90 10.61
C LEU A 198 -14.13 -5.89 11.41
N ARG A 199 -13.64 -6.25 12.61
CA ARG A 199 -12.68 -5.42 13.35
C ARG A 199 -11.37 -5.25 12.58
N TRP A 200 -10.89 -6.32 11.93
CA TRP A 200 -9.73 -6.25 11.04
C TRP A 200 -9.97 -5.31 9.85
N SER A 201 -11.18 -5.24 9.31
CA SER A 201 -11.49 -4.33 8.19
C SER A 201 -11.17 -2.87 8.52
N ASN A 202 -11.53 -2.40 9.73
CA ASN A 202 -11.26 -1.02 10.17
C ASN A 202 -9.75 -0.76 10.30
N TYR A 203 -9.02 -1.72 10.87
CA TYR A 203 -7.58 -1.64 11.04
C TYR A 203 -6.85 -1.60 9.68
N LEU A 204 -7.13 -2.57 8.81
CA LEU A 204 -6.52 -2.67 7.48
C LEU A 204 -6.86 -1.46 6.61
N LEU A 205 -8.11 -0.98 6.64
CA LEU A 205 -8.51 0.20 5.89
C LEU A 205 -7.78 1.47 6.37
N SER A 206 -7.51 1.59 7.67
CA SER A 206 -6.73 2.73 8.19
C SER A 206 -5.29 2.73 7.65
N HIS A 207 -4.67 1.56 7.53
CA HIS A 207 -3.33 1.41 6.96
C HIS A 207 -3.32 1.60 5.44
N ALA A 208 -4.34 1.12 4.73
CA ALA A 208 -4.51 1.39 3.31
C ALA A 208 -4.67 2.88 3.04
N LYS A 209 -5.53 3.59 3.80
CA LYS A 209 -5.68 5.05 3.72
C LYS A 209 -4.35 5.76 3.92
N ARG A 210 -3.57 5.36 4.94
CA ARG A 210 -2.22 5.89 5.18
C ARG A 210 -1.29 5.64 3.99
N LEU A 211 -1.25 4.41 3.47
CA LEU A 211 -0.43 4.03 2.33
C LEU A 211 -0.70 4.93 1.12
N TYR A 212 -1.97 5.05 0.71
CA TYR A 212 -2.32 5.83 -0.47
C TYR A 212 -2.17 7.35 -0.24
N ALA A 213 -2.28 7.84 0.99
CA ALA A 213 -2.02 9.24 1.33
C ALA A 213 -0.52 9.56 1.47
N ALA A 214 0.34 8.58 1.72
CA ALA A 214 1.75 8.79 2.07
C ALA A 214 2.54 9.53 0.98
N HIS A 215 2.17 9.40 -0.29
CA HIS A 215 2.80 10.16 -1.37
C HIS A 215 2.53 11.66 -1.24
N ASP A 216 1.28 12.03 -0.99
CA ASP A 216 0.87 13.42 -0.82
C ASP A 216 1.45 14.02 0.46
N THR A 217 1.44 13.26 1.56
CA THR A 217 2.05 13.69 2.84
C THR A 217 3.53 13.96 2.69
N LEU A 218 4.29 13.06 2.06
CA LEU A 218 5.73 13.26 1.88
C LEU A 218 6.03 14.45 0.95
N THR A 219 5.21 14.65 -0.08
CA THR A 219 5.32 15.82 -0.96
C THR A 219 5.06 17.11 -0.18
N ALA A 220 4.07 17.11 0.73
CA ALA A 220 3.78 18.22 1.61
C ALA A 220 4.90 18.48 2.63
N GLU A 221 5.48 17.45 3.26
CA GLU A 221 6.62 17.60 4.17
C GLU A 221 7.85 18.18 3.48
N ARG A 222 8.13 17.73 2.25
CA ARG A 222 9.20 18.28 1.40
C ARG A 222 8.96 19.74 1.06
N ALA A 223 7.75 20.09 0.67
CA ALA A 223 7.34 21.48 0.40
C ALA A 223 7.49 22.35 1.67
N LYS A 224 7.07 21.83 2.83
CA LYS A 224 7.22 22.51 4.13
C LYS A 224 8.68 22.76 4.46
N LEU A 225 9.55 21.76 4.28
CA LEU A 225 10.99 21.91 4.52
C LEU A 225 11.62 23.02 3.65
N ILE A 226 11.18 23.15 2.39
CA ILE A 226 11.63 24.22 1.49
C ILE A 226 11.21 25.60 2.03
N VAL A 227 9.99 25.72 2.54
CA VAL A 227 9.49 26.97 3.15
C VAL A 227 10.22 27.28 4.45
N GLU A 228 10.38 26.30 5.35
CA GLU A 228 11.08 26.45 6.64
C GLU A 228 12.55 26.87 6.47
N ARG A 229 13.17 26.49 5.35
CA ARG A 229 14.57 26.82 5.05
C ARG A 229 14.72 27.83 3.92
N CYS A 230 13.68 28.63 3.66
CA CYS A 230 13.68 29.59 2.56
C CYS A 230 14.80 30.65 2.67
N ASP A 231 15.27 30.96 3.89
CA ASP A 231 16.39 31.89 4.12
C ASP A 231 17.73 31.37 3.60
N HIS A 232 17.85 30.05 3.45
CA HIS A 232 19.02 29.40 2.85
C HIS A 232 18.91 29.35 1.33
N LEU A 233 17.91 29.97 0.73
CA LEU A 233 17.67 29.98 -0.70
C LEU A 233 17.63 31.42 -1.24
N PRO A 234 18.06 31.63 -2.50
CA PRO A 234 17.96 32.94 -3.15
C PRO A 234 16.50 33.42 -3.25
N ASP A 235 16.31 34.72 -3.49
CA ASP A 235 14.98 35.31 -3.71
C ASP A 235 14.26 34.73 -4.95
N VAL A 236 15.05 34.28 -5.92
CA VAL A 236 14.61 33.55 -7.09
C VAL A 236 15.23 32.17 -7.03
N ILE A 237 14.41 31.15 -6.81
CA ILE A 237 14.85 29.77 -6.62
C ILE A 237 14.72 28.95 -7.90
N THR A 238 15.62 27.99 -8.07
CA THR A 238 15.55 26.93 -9.08
C THR A 238 15.58 25.56 -8.41
N ALA A 239 15.17 24.52 -9.13
CA ALA A 239 15.28 23.15 -8.64
C ALA A 239 16.75 22.77 -8.31
N ARG A 240 17.71 23.33 -9.05
CA ARG A 240 19.15 23.11 -8.83
C ARG A 240 19.61 23.67 -7.49
N ASP A 241 19.14 24.85 -7.10
CA ASP A 241 19.51 25.48 -5.83
C ASP A 241 19.12 24.58 -4.65
N ILE A 242 17.91 24.01 -4.69
CA ILE A 242 17.41 23.08 -3.67
C ILE A 242 18.24 21.79 -3.67
N HIS A 243 18.52 21.23 -4.86
CA HIS A 243 19.31 20.00 -5.00
C HIS A 243 20.72 20.15 -4.43
N GLN A 244 21.39 21.29 -4.68
CA GLN A 244 22.73 21.57 -4.19
C GLN A 244 22.82 21.68 -2.66
N ARG A 245 21.72 21.98 -1.97
CA ARG A 245 21.69 22.00 -0.50
C ARG A 245 21.74 20.60 0.13
N GLY A 246 21.52 19.54 -0.64
CA GLY A 246 21.70 18.16 -0.16
C GLY A 246 20.77 17.75 0.99
N TRP A 247 19.62 18.41 1.17
CA TRP A 247 18.70 18.12 2.28
C TRP A 247 18.18 16.69 2.19
N ARG A 248 18.05 16.03 3.36
CA ARG A 248 17.84 14.58 3.50
C ARG A 248 16.68 14.02 2.66
N SER A 249 15.59 14.79 2.51
CA SER A 249 14.36 14.40 1.78
C SER A 249 14.24 14.98 0.35
N LEU A 250 15.21 15.77 -0.10
CA LEU A 250 15.23 16.50 -1.39
C LEU A 250 16.51 16.24 -2.19
N LYS A 251 16.91 14.96 -2.31
CA LYS A 251 18.07 14.56 -3.12
C LYS A 251 17.70 14.15 -4.55
N ASP A 252 16.43 13.88 -4.78
CA ASP A 252 15.91 13.46 -6.08
C ASP A 252 15.27 14.64 -6.80
N ASN A 253 15.64 14.87 -8.06
CA ASN A 253 15.10 15.95 -8.89
C ASN A 253 13.59 15.83 -9.06
N GLN A 254 13.05 14.60 -9.12
CA GLN A 254 11.61 14.41 -9.26
C GLN A 254 10.87 14.83 -7.99
N ALA A 255 11.39 14.45 -6.81
CA ALA A 255 10.89 14.88 -5.51
C ALA A 255 10.93 16.41 -5.33
N ILE A 256 12.01 17.08 -5.77
CA ILE A 256 12.12 18.54 -5.73
C ILE A 256 11.05 19.19 -6.61
N LYS A 257 10.86 18.68 -7.84
CA LYS A 257 9.87 19.21 -8.76
C LYS A 257 8.45 19.13 -8.20
N GLN A 258 8.08 18.01 -7.59
CA GLN A 258 6.75 17.83 -6.98
C GLN A 258 6.52 18.79 -5.81
N ALA A 259 7.52 18.98 -4.96
CA ALA A 259 7.43 19.94 -3.87
C ALA A 259 7.25 21.38 -4.39
N LEU A 260 7.98 21.76 -5.44
CA LEU A 260 7.82 23.05 -6.12
C LEU A 260 6.44 23.23 -6.77
N GLU A 261 5.95 22.21 -7.48
CA GLU A 261 4.61 22.21 -8.08
C GLU A 261 3.52 22.39 -7.00
N LEU A 262 3.65 21.73 -5.84
CA LEU A 262 2.77 21.90 -4.70
C LEU A 262 2.83 23.32 -4.13
N LEU A 263 4.02 23.88 -3.93
CA LEU A 263 4.21 25.25 -3.44
C LEU A 263 3.63 26.29 -4.42
N CYS A 264 3.74 26.07 -5.73
CA CYS A 264 3.08 26.90 -6.75
C CYS A 264 1.56 26.85 -6.62
N ARG A 265 0.99 25.65 -6.49
CA ARG A 265 -0.46 25.45 -6.32
C ARG A 265 -0.97 26.15 -5.05
N CYS A 266 -0.22 26.04 -3.96
CA CYS A 266 -0.53 26.68 -2.67
C CYS A 266 -0.12 28.18 -2.61
N LYS A 267 0.36 28.77 -3.71
CA LYS A 267 0.74 30.19 -3.82
C LYS A 267 1.89 30.65 -2.91
N TYR A 268 2.71 29.74 -2.41
CA TYR A 268 3.94 30.08 -1.66
C TYR A 268 5.04 30.60 -2.58
N ILE A 269 5.07 30.12 -3.82
CA ILE A 269 5.98 30.56 -4.88
C ILE A 269 5.20 30.75 -6.18
N ARG A 270 5.71 31.55 -7.11
CA ARG A 270 5.19 31.63 -8.49
C ARG A 270 6.28 31.29 -9.49
N GLU A 271 5.93 30.56 -10.52
CA GLU A 271 6.81 30.33 -11.66
C GLU A 271 7.03 31.64 -12.43
N ILE A 272 8.27 31.86 -12.85
CA ILE A 272 8.69 32.97 -13.70
C ILE A 272 9.36 32.34 -14.90
N SER A 273 8.82 32.59 -16.10
CA SER A 273 9.43 32.16 -17.35
C SER A 273 10.86 32.73 -17.43
N GLY A 274 11.85 31.85 -17.60
CA GLY A 274 13.20 32.28 -17.95
C GLY A 274 13.27 32.58 -19.44
N ASP A 275 13.90 33.68 -19.81
CA ASP A 275 14.27 33.92 -21.21
C ASP A 275 15.03 32.72 -21.76
N ASN A 276 14.67 32.27 -22.96
CA ASN A 276 15.43 31.26 -23.68
C ASN A 276 16.86 31.77 -23.80
N SER A 277 17.80 31.11 -23.13
CA SER A 277 19.22 31.35 -23.39
C SER A 277 19.45 31.11 -24.87
N SER A 278 20.11 32.07 -25.53
CA SER A 278 20.47 32.04 -26.96
C SER A 278 21.35 30.83 -27.37
N GLN A 279 21.79 30.03 -26.40
CA GLN A 279 22.34 28.69 -26.58
C GLN A 279 21.26 27.66 -26.27
N GLY A 280 20.84 26.87 -27.28
CA GLY A 280 19.66 25.99 -27.28
C GLY A 280 19.65 24.83 -26.27
N GLY A 281 19.62 25.16 -24.97
CA GLY A 281 19.39 24.24 -23.87
C GLY A 281 17.94 24.27 -23.39
N ARG A 282 17.53 23.24 -22.63
CA ARG A 282 16.21 23.18 -21.99
C ARG A 282 16.01 24.40 -21.07
N PRO A 283 14.90 25.14 -21.17
CA PRO A 283 14.65 26.31 -20.34
C PRO A 283 14.76 25.99 -18.85
N THR A 284 15.49 26.83 -18.11
CA THR A 284 15.56 26.71 -16.65
C THR A 284 14.36 27.38 -16.03
N ILE A 285 13.51 26.60 -15.38
CA ILE A 285 12.36 27.12 -14.65
C ILE A 285 12.84 27.82 -13.38
N ARG A 286 12.42 29.07 -13.19
CA ARG A 286 12.71 29.89 -12.01
C ARG A 286 11.43 30.16 -11.24
N TYR A 287 11.54 30.28 -9.92
CA TYR A 287 10.39 30.57 -9.06
C TYR A 287 10.70 31.75 -8.14
N LYS A 288 9.73 32.65 -7.95
CA LYS A 288 9.82 33.76 -6.97
C LYS A 288 8.98 33.43 -5.74
N TRP A 289 9.52 33.73 -4.56
CA TRP A 289 8.76 33.64 -3.30
C TRP A 289 7.58 34.61 -3.27
N HIS A 290 6.50 34.19 -2.62
CA HIS A 290 5.43 35.11 -2.23
C HIS A 290 5.96 36.07 -1.14
N PRO A 291 5.65 37.38 -1.20
CA PRO A 291 6.19 38.37 -0.26
C PRO A 291 5.99 38.04 1.23
N LEU A 292 4.87 37.41 1.56
CA LEU A 292 4.53 37.02 2.94
C LEU A 292 5.35 35.82 3.47
N VAL A 293 6.03 35.06 2.60
CA VAL A 293 6.81 33.88 3.01
C VAL A 293 8.14 34.32 3.62
N LYS A 294 8.89 35.21 2.98
CA LYS A 294 10.17 35.71 3.53
C LYS A 294 10.00 36.64 4.73
N ASN A 295 8.89 37.38 4.82
CA ASN A 295 8.66 38.30 5.94
C ASN A 295 8.40 37.61 7.29
N ASN A 296 8.00 36.32 7.28
CA ASN A 296 7.77 35.55 8.50
C ASN A 296 9.02 34.80 8.99
N SER A 297 9.97 34.48 8.11
CA SER A 297 11.20 33.77 8.47
C SER A 297 12.23 34.66 9.17
N ILE A 298 12.22 35.97 8.86
CA ILE A 298 13.09 36.99 9.49
C ILE A 298 12.67 37.30 10.95
N LYS A 299 11.54 36.75 11.43
CA LYS A 299 10.98 37.03 12.76
C LYS A 299 11.14 35.88 13.79
N GLN A 300 12.03 34.91 13.56
CA GLN A 300 12.42 33.92 14.57
C GLN A 300 13.85 34.14 15.05
#